data_AF-A0ABD0L903-F1
#
_entry.id   AF-A0ABD0L903-F1
#
_cell.length_a   1.000
_cell.length_b   1.000
_cell.length_c   1.000
_cell.angle_alpha   90.00
_cell.angle_beta   90.00
_cell.angle_gamma   90.00
#
_symmetry.space_group_name_H-M   'P 1'
#
loop_
_entity.id
_entity.type
_entity.pdbx_description
1 polymer ?
#
loop_
_entity_poly.entity_id
_entity_poly.type
_entity_poly.pdbx_seq_one_letter_code
_entity_poly.pdbx_strand_id
1 'polypeptide(L)'
;MKCHYRRCKLAPLSETDARIEIKAVLPAGWVQSDANKTAAVVEWKRNGEACFHKPCWDTVLSTARARRAVKNGPAMKQSEKLMVRQAAETAEAFDSAQEVEDAAKVVADLIRTSSHCIAFTGAGISTSAGLGDFRGKSGKWTEEDQIRANDSISAAFHAEAATSSSDVTDGTTDPPVKRRRSAEKGCLHYIISQNCDGLHLLSGVPSDKLSELHGDVFVEKCETCGKRYSRDYYVLDDVSSQYYEELANYKHTDIKKPKHAVKCSLCGLSHRTGRMCEEKACCGYLMDTIINFRDNLEEEILDRARAEAGQSDLILCLGTTLTVTPAADLVDMAKGKQPLVICNRQETEKEKAAKVRVFGDCDKFLKLVIRHLLPDYEWKEWEGSRQERMEKYQQQRTMGASHQ
;
A
#
# COMPACT_ATOMS: atom_id res chain seq x y z
N MET A 1 -14.78 -14.01 -12.48
CA MET A 1 -13.88 -13.12 -13.23
C MET A 1 -13.38 -13.81 -14.49
N LYS A 2 -13.26 -13.09 -15.61
CA LYS A 2 -12.65 -13.61 -16.85
C LYS A 2 -11.12 -13.48 -16.81
N CYS A 3 -10.39 -14.45 -17.37
CA CYS A 3 -8.97 -14.28 -17.68
C CYS A 3 -8.80 -13.55 -19.01
N HIS A 4 -8.05 -12.44 -19.01
CA HIS A 4 -7.95 -11.48 -20.12
C HIS A 4 -6.83 -11.83 -21.11
N TYR A 5 -6.17 -12.99 -20.96
CA TYR A 5 -5.31 -13.57 -21.99
C TYR A 5 -6.16 -14.29 -23.04
N ARG A 6 -6.20 -13.79 -24.29
CA ARG A 6 -7.11 -14.30 -25.34
C ARG A 6 -6.90 -15.78 -25.73
N ARG A 7 -5.77 -16.40 -25.35
CA ARG A 7 -5.51 -17.85 -25.57
C ARG A 7 -5.68 -18.71 -24.31
N CYS A 8 -6.24 -18.16 -23.24
CA CYS A 8 -6.57 -18.92 -22.02
C CYS A 8 -7.55 -20.06 -22.34
N LYS A 9 -7.29 -21.25 -21.80
CA LYS A 9 -8.17 -22.44 -21.89
C LYS A 9 -8.57 -22.99 -20.52
N LEU A 10 -8.19 -22.29 -19.45
CA LEU A 10 -8.60 -22.58 -18.08
C LEU A 10 -10.02 -22.04 -17.83
N ALA A 11 -10.68 -22.52 -16.78
CA ALA A 11 -11.98 -22.04 -16.35
C ALA A 11 -11.95 -20.53 -15.98
N PRO A 12 -13.10 -19.85 -15.82
CA PRO A 12 -13.13 -18.51 -15.24
C PRO A 12 -12.56 -18.49 -13.81
N LEU A 13 -11.88 -17.40 -13.45
CA LEU A 13 -11.33 -17.17 -12.11
C LEU A 13 -12.44 -16.86 -11.12
N SER A 14 -12.44 -17.52 -9.96
CA SER A 14 -13.13 -17.07 -8.76
C SER A 14 -12.32 -16.00 -8.00
N GLU A 15 -12.90 -15.37 -6.98
CA GLU A 15 -12.16 -14.50 -6.06
C GLU A 15 -11.13 -15.27 -5.22
N THR A 16 -11.33 -16.59 -5.06
CA THR A 16 -10.50 -17.50 -4.29
C THR A 16 -9.32 -18.10 -5.09
N ASP A 17 -9.25 -17.87 -6.39
CA ASP A 17 -8.18 -18.38 -7.26
C ASP A 17 -6.92 -17.48 -7.28
N ALA A 18 -5.76 -18.11 -7.44
CA ALA A 18 -4.48 -17.44 -7.61
C ALA A 18 -4.43 -16.70 -8.97
N ARG A 19 -4.29 -15.37 -8.92
CA ARG A 19 -4.47 -14.48 -10.07
C ARG A 19 -3.54 -13.27 -10.01
N ILE A 20 -3.43 -12.58 -11.14
CA ILE A 20 -2.76 -11.29 -11.27
C ILE A 20 -3.77 -10.28 -11.82
N GLU A 21 -3.95 -9.16 -11.13
CA GLU A 21 -4.69 -7.98 -11.58
C GLU A 21 -3.71 -6.88 -11.95
N ILE A 22 -3.92 -6.19 -13.07
CA ILE A 22 -3.03 -5.12 -13.55
C ILE A 22 -3.86 -3.95 -14.11
N LYS A 23 -3.28 -2.74 -14.20
CA LYS A 23 -3.87 -1.56 -14.85
C LYS A 23 -2.85 -0.93 -15.81
N ALA A 24 -3.10 -1.03 -17.11
CA ALA A 24 -2.29 -0.39 -18.15
C ALA A 24 -2.64 1.09 -18.33
N VAL A 25 -1.66 1.89 -18.76
CA VAL A 25 -1.94 3.16 -19.43
C VAL A 25 -2.59 2.86 -20.77
N LEU A 26 -3.74 3.46 -21.03
CA LEU A 26 -4.35 3.46 -22.35
C LEU A 26 -3.86 4.70 -23.13
N PRO A 27 -3.44 4.54 -24.40
CA PRO A 27 -3.11 5.67 -25.26
C PRO A 27 -4.22 6.72 -25.32
N ALA A 28 -3.86 8.00 -25.47
CA ALA A 28 -4.81 9.05 -25.79
C ALA A 28 -5.67 8.68 -27.02
N GLY A 29 -6.99 8.77 -26.89
CA GLY A 29 -7.93 8.39 -27.96
C GLY A 29 -8.17 6.88 -28.13
N TRP A 30 -7.60 6.01 -27.29
CA TRP A 30 -7.88 4.57 -27.31
C TRP A 30 -9.37 4.27 -27.11
N VAL A 31 -9.92 3.42 -27.96
CA VAL A 31 -11.31 2.96 -27.89
C VAL A 31 -11.36 1.44 -27.83
N GLN A 32 -12.40 0.88 -27.20
CA GLN A 32 -12.50 -0.58 -26.96
C GLN A 32 -12.48 -1.44 -28.24
N SER A 33 -12.74 -0.83 -29.40
CA SER A 33 -12.46 -1.38 -30.72
C SER A 33 -11.03 -1.89 -30.91
N ASP A 34 -10.04 -1.20 -30.36
CA ASP A 34 -8.63 -1.56 -30.46
C ASP A 34 -8.29 -2.80 -29.63
N ALA A 35 -8.96 -3.00 -28.48
CA ALA A 35 -8.89 -4.26 -27.73
C ALA A 35 -9.45 -5.44 -28.53
N ASN A 36 -10.49 -5.21 -29.34
CA ASN A 36 -11.22 -6.27 -30.06
C ASN A 36 -10.66 -6.62 -31.45
N LYS A 37 -9.51 -6.04 -31.82
CA LYS A 37 -8.67 -6.59 -32.90
C LYS A 37 -8.31 -8.04 -32.58
N THR A 38 -8.80 -8.97 -33.40
CA THR A 38 -8.69 -10.42 -33.21
C THR A 38 -7.25 -10.96 -33.11
N ALA A 39 -6.26 -10.16 -33.50
CA ALA A 39 -4.83 -10.48 -33.40
C ALA A 39 -4.17 -10.06 -32.07
N ALA A 40 -4.88 -9.37 -31.15
CA ALA A 40 -4.36 -9.01 -29.84
C ALA A 40 -4.14 -10.24 -28.94
N VAL A 41 -3.17 -10.16 -28.04
CA VAL A 41 -2.85 -11.18 -27.04
C VAL A 41 -3.63 -10.93 -25.74
N VAL A 42 -3.78 -9.66 -25.36
CA VAL A 42 -4.52 -9.23 -24.16
C VAL A 42 -5.81 -8.52 -24.56
N GLU A 43 -6.88 -8.82 -23.81
CA GLU A 43 -8.19 -8.18 -23.90
C GLU A 43 -8.32 -7.17 -22.76
N TRP A 44 -8.06 -5.89 -23.01
CA TRP A 44 -8.08 -4.85 -21.98
C TRP A 44 -9.49 -4.31 -21.70
N LYS A 45 -9.82 -4.01 -20.43
CA LYS A 45 -11.02 -3.25 -20.07
C LYS A 45 -10.88 -1.77 -20.49
N ARG A 46 -12.01 -1.04 -20.54
CA ARG A 46 -12.07 0.39 -20.89
C ARG A 46 -11.25 1.32 -19.98
N ASN A 47 -10.94 0.89 -18.77
CA ASN A 47 -10.16 1.63 -17.78
C ASN A 47 -8.71 1.11 -17.66
N GLY A 48 -8.23 0.35 -18.65
CA GLY A 48 -6.87 -0.20 -18.67
C GLY A 48 -6.68 -1.46 -17.81
N GLU A 49 -7.68 -1.88 -17.05
CA GLU A 49 -7.58 -3.09 -16.23
C GLU A 49 -7.50 -4.38 -17.06
N ALA A 50 -6.79 -5.37 -16.54
CA ALA A 50 -6.87 -6.75 -16.95
C ALA A 50 -6.61 -7.69 -15.75
N CYS A 51 -7.13 -8.92 -15.81
CA CYS A 51 -6.99 -9.94 -14.78
C CYS A 51 -6.66 -11.31 -15.40
N PHE A 52 -5.74 -12.06 -14.80
CA PHE A 52 -5.13 -13.26 -15.40
C PHE A 52 -4.95 -14.39 -14.39
N HIS A 53 -5.05 -15.64 -14.84
CA HIS A 53 -4.40 -16.75 -14.13
C HIS A 53 -2.89 -16.50 -14.10
N LYS A 54 -2.23 -16.79 -12.98
CA LYS A 54 -0.76 -16.71 -12.80
C LYS A 54 0.03 -17.24 -14.03
N PRO A 55 -0.13 -18.50 -14.50
CA PRO A 55 0.58 -19.02 -15.68
C PRO A 55 0.20 -18.34 -17.02
N CYS A 56 -0.98 -17.73 -17.12
CA CYS A 56 -1.36 -16.94 -18.30
C CYS A 56 -0.64 -15.58 -18.29
N TRP A 57 -0.51 -14.93 -17.14
CA TRP A 57 0.30 -13.72 -17.00
C TRP A 57 1.78 -14.01 -17.26
N ASP A 58 2.33 -15.09 -16.69
CA ASP A 58 3.72 -15.51 -16.93
C ASP A 58 4.01 -15.68 -18.43
N THR A 59 3.07 -16.28 -19.17
CA THR A 59 3.14 -16.47 -20.62
C THR A 59 3.08 -15.13 -21.39
N VAL A 60 2.21 -14.22 -20.97
CA VAL A 60 2.04 -12.88 -21.57
C VAL A 60 3.28 -12.01 -21.32
N LEU A 61 3.71 -11.91 -20.06
CA LEU A 61 4.81 -11.06 -19.62
C LEU A 61 6.18 -11.55 -20.11
N SER A 62 6.44 -12.86 -20.09
CA SER A 62 7.66 -13.42 -20.69
C SER A 62 7.75 -13.15 -22.19
N THR A 63 6.63 -13.27 -22.92
CA THR A 63 6.55 -12.93 -24.34
C THR A 63 6.76 -11.44 -24.60
N ALA A 64 6.21 -10.56 -23.74
CA ALA A 64 6.42 -9.13 -23.82
C ALA A 64 7.88 -8.74 -23.54
N ARG A 65 8.51 -9.31 -22.51
CA ARG A 65 9.92 -9.08 -22.15
C ARG A 65 10.90 -9.69 -23.17
N ALA A 66 10.53 -10.75 -23.90
CA ALA A 66 11.42 -11.44 -24.84
C ALA A 66 11.86 -10.60 -26.07
N ARG A 67 13.17 -10.61 -26.34
CA ARG A 67 13.82 -9.98 -27.52
C ARG A 67 13.64 -10.75 -28.83
N ARG A 68 13.28 -12.04 -28.77
CA ARG A 68 12.99 -12.93 -29.90
C ARG A 68 11.62 -13.59 -29.70
N ALA A 69 11.09 -14.28 -30.70
CA ALA A 69 9.87 -15.07 -30.54
C ALA A 69 10.08 -16.19 -29.50
N VAL A 70 9.14 -16.35 -28.57
CA VAL A 70 9.15 -17.42 -27.56
C VAL A 70 8.54 -18.68 -28.19
N LYS A 71 9.20 -19.84 -28.02
CA LYS A 71 8.67 -21.12 -28.50
C LYS A 71 7.30 -21.39 -27.84
N ASN A 72 6.29 -21.65 -28.65
CA ASN A 72 4.87 -21.80 -28.26
C ASN A 72 4.21 -20.53 -27.65
N GLY A 73 4.91 -19.40 -27.57
CA GLY A 73 4.34 -18.14 -27.09
C GLY A 73 3.37 -17.49 -28.09
N PRO A 74 2.52 -16.55 -27.64
CA PRO A 74 1.73 -15.72 -28.54
C PRO A 74 2.62 -14.83 -29.43
N ALA A 75 2.13 -14.53 -30.63
CA ALA A 75 2.70 -13.43 -31.43
C ALA A 75 2.12 -12.11 -30.91
N MET A 76 2.98 -11.15 -30.58
CA MET A 76 2.61 -9.89 -29.91
C MET A 76 3.24 -8.72 -30.65
N LYS A 77 2.47 -7.67 -30.96
CA LYS A 77 2.97 -6.46 -31.64
C LYS A 77 3.89 -5.67 -30.71
N GLN A 78 4.84 -4.91 -31.25
CA GLN A 78 5.83 -4.17 -30.44
C GLN A 78 5.19 -3.13 -29.49
N SER A 79 4.10 -2.48 -29.91
CA SER A 79 3.33 -1.56 -29.06
C SER A 79 2.58 -2.28 -27.94
N GLU A 80 2.02 -3.46 -28.20
CA GLU A 80 1.42 -4.33 -27.18
C GLU A 80 2.49 -4.87 -26.20
N LYS A 81 3.70 -5.19 -26.68
CA LYS A 81 4.83 -5.54 -25.81
C LYS A 81 5.21 -4.40 -24.86
N LEU A 82 5.11 -3.14 -25.29
CA LEU A 82 5.38 -1.98 -24.44
C LEU A 82 4.29 -1.84 -23.37
N MET A 83 3.03 -1.84 -23.79
CA MET A 83 1.86 -1.76 -22.91
C MET A 83 1.84 -2.84 -21.82
N VAL A 84 2.14 -4.10 -22.17
CA VAL A 84 2.24 -5.21 -21.21
C VAL A 84 3.40 -5.06 -20.23
N ARG A 85 4.51 -4.41 -20.62
CA ARG A 85 5.63 -4.14 -19.71
C ARG A 85 5.29 -3.06 -18.70
N GLN A 86 4.71 -1.94 -19.15
CA GLN A 86 4.26 -0.84 -18.28
C GLN A 86 3.18 -1.33 -17.31
N ALA A 87 2.21 -2.13 -17.79
CA ALA A 87 1.20 -2.74 -16.94
C ALA A 87 1.76 -3.80 -15.96
N ALA A 88 3.01 -4.25 -16.11
CA ALA A 88 3.66 -5.12 -15.14
C ALA A 88 4.17 -4.35 -13.91
N GLU A 89 4.32 -3.03 -14.00
CA GLU A 89 4.72 -2.17 -12.88
C GLU A 89 3.53 -1.91 -11.93
N THR A 90 2.30 -2.01 -12.44
CA THR A 90 1.05 -1.89 -11.68
C THR A 90 0.47 -3.23 -11.20
N ALA A 91 1.25 -4.31 -11.29
CA ALA A 91 0.75 -5.67 -11.11
C ALA A 91 0.52 -6.04 -9.64
N GLU A 92 -0.73 -6.34 -9.32
CA GLU A 92 -1.19 -6.87 -8.04
C GLU A 92 -1.44 -8.37 -8.19
N ALA A 93 -0.57 -9.17 -7.58
CA ALA A 93 -0.76 -10.60 -7.43
C ALA A 93 -1.70 -10.92 -6.26
N PHE A 94 -2.36 -12.06 -6.36
CA PHE A 94 -3.12 -12.71 -5.31
C PHE A 94 -2.79 -14.20 -5.36
N ASP A 95 -2.34 -14.78 -4.24
CA ASP A 95 -2.27 -16.24 -4.09
C ASP A 95 -3.68 -16.76 -3.74
N SER A 96 -3.94 -18.06 -3.94
CA SER A 96 -5.28 -18.62 -3.74
C SER A 96 -5.70 -18.63 -2.28
N ALA A 97 -7.01 -18.67 -2.01
CA ALA A 97 -7.54 -18.67 -0.64
C ALA A 97 -6.97 -19.82 0.21
N GLN A 98 -6.68 -20.98 -0.38
CA GLN A 98 -6.00 -22.09 0.30
C GLN A 98 -4.54 -21.78 0.62
N GLU A 99 -3.78 -21.18 -0.30
CA GLU A 99 -2.39 -20.74 -0.06
C GLU A 99 -2.32 -19.66 1.04
N VAL A 100 -3.26 -18.71 1.05
CA VAL A 100 -3.38 -17.67 2.08
C VAL A 100 -3.75 -18.27 3.45
N GLU A 101 -4.69 -19.21 3.49
CA GLU A 101 -5.14 -19.93 4.69
C GLU A 101 -4.03 -20.83 5.28
N ASP A 102 -3.25 -21.53 4.46
CA ASP A 102 -2.11 -22.33 4.93
C ASP A 102 -0.93 -21.46 5.38
N ALA A 103 -0.66 -20.35 4.68
CA ALA A 103 0.29 -19.35 5.16
C ALA A 103 -0.14 -18.71 6.50
N ALA A 104 -1.44 -18.46 6.69
CA ALA A 104 -1.97 -17.89 7.92
C ALA A 104 -1.82 -18.83 9.12
N LYS A 105 -1.96 -20.15 8.94
CA LYS A 105 -1.65 -21.17 9.97
C LYS A 105 -0.19 -21.10 10.39
N VAL A 106 0.73 -21.14 9.40
CA VAL A 106 2.18 -21.07 9.66
C VAL A 106 2.54 -19.79 10.41
N VAL A 107 1.97 -18.64 10.02
CA VAL A 107 2.27 -17.36 10.67
C VAL A 107 1.64 -17.25 12.06
N ALA A 108 0.47 -17.83 12.31
CA ALA A 108 -0.07 -17.95 13.67
C ALA A 108 0.86 -18.76 14.59
N ASP A 109 1.48 -19.83 14.10
CA ASP A 109 2.44 -20.63 14.88
C ASP A 109 3.81 -19.94 15.05
N LEU A 110 4.26 -19.16 14.07
CA LEU A 110 5.42 -18.26 14.25
C LEU A 110 5.15 -17.24 15.36
N ILE A 111 3.98 -16.59 15.35
CA ILE A 111 3.58 -15.61 16.36
C ILE A 111 3.48 -16.24 17.76
N ARG A 112 3.00 -17.49 17.88
CA ARG A 112 2.97 -18.23 19.16
C ARG A 112 4.35 -18.52 19.73
N THR A 113 5.35 -18.73 18.87
CA THR A 113 6.70 -19.13 19.26
C THR A 113 7.66 -17.95 19.41
N SER A 114 7.33 -16.82 18.80
CA SER A 114 8.05 -15.55 18.90
C SER A 114 8.04 -14.99 20.33
N SER A 115 9.19 -14.47 20.74
CA SER A 115 9.39 -13.74 21.99
C SER A 115 9.37 -12.22 21.80
N HIS A 116 9.61 -11.72 20.58
CA HIS A 116 9.52 -10.30 20.23
C HIS A 116 9.07 -10.11 18.76
N CYS A 117 7.78 -10.32 18.52
CA CYS A 117 7.14 -10.12 17.23
C CYS A 117 6.88 -8.63 16.97
N ILE A 118 7.32 -8.10 15.84
CA ILE A 118 7.02 -6.72 15.41
C ILE A 118 6.31 -6.68 14.05
N ALA A 119 5.56 -5.62 13.80
CA ALA A 119 4.94 -5.35 12.51
C ALA A 119 5.59 -4.14 11.83
N PHE A 120 5.73 -4.21 10.51
CA PHE A 120 6.25 -3.15 9.67
C PHE A 120 5.19 -2.82 8.60
N THR A 121 4.53 -1.65 8.70
CA THR A 121 3.34 -1.33 7.90
C THR A 121 3.57 -0.24 6.86
N GLY A 122 3.02 -0.43 5.66
CA GLY A 122 2.89 0.61 4.62
C GLY A 122 1.45 0.79 4.15
N ALA A 123 1.24 1.76 3.26
CA ALA A 123 -0.08 2.29 2.90
C ALA A 123 -1.08 1.24 2.37
N GLY A 124 -0.60 0.09 1.87
CA GLY A 124 -1.45 -1.03 1.46
C GLY A 124 -2.39 -1.54 2.56
N ILE A 125 -2.01 -1.41 3.84
CA ILE A 125 -2.86 -1.79 4.99
C ILE A 125 -4.06 -0.85 5.16
N SER A 126 -3.99 0.39 4.68
CA SER A 126 -5.04 1.39 4.81
C SER A 126 -6.02 1.40 3.62
N THR A 127 -5.78 0.57 2.60
CA THR A 127 -6.61 0.53 1.37
C THR A 127 -8.04 0.09 1.62
N SER A 128 -8.30 -0.76 2.61
CA SER A 128 -9.65 -1.14 3.03
C SER A 128 -10.38 -0.04 3.83
N ALA A 129 -9.63 0.90 4.43
CA ALA A 129 -10.16 2.04 5.17
C ALA A 129 -10.51 3.25 4.27
N GLY A 130 -10.41 3.08 2.95
CA GLY A 130 -10.72 4.08 1.92
C GLY A 130 -9.55 4.98 1.52
N LEU A 131 -8.34 4.75 2.03
CA LEU A 131 -7.15 5.54 1.68
C LEU A 131 -6.40 4.89 0.51
N GLY A 132 -6.15 5.64 -0.55
CA GLY A 132 -5.33 5.17 -1.67
C GLY A 132 -3.89 4.91 -1.22
N ASP A 133 -3.25 3.87 -1.77
CA ASP A 133 -1.84 3.62 -1.52
C ASP A 133 -0.92 4.47 -2.44
N PHE A 134 0.37 4.16 -2.45
CA PHE A 134 1.38 4.90 -3.20
C PHE A 134 1.81 4.27 -4.53
N ARG A 135 1.62 2.96 -4.75
CA ARG A 135 2.26 2.21 -5.86
C ARG A 135 1.42 1.10 -6.51
N GLY A 136 0.29 0.71 -5.92
CA GLY A 136 -0.66 -0.27 -6.45
C GLY A 136 -1.40 0.24 -7.68
N LYS A 137 -2.41 -0.51 -8.14
CA LYS A 137 -3.13 -0.20 -9.38
C LYS A 137 -3.87 1.14 -9.36
N SER A 138 -4.15 1.68 -8.17
CA SER A 138 -4.75 3.01 -7.96
C SER A 138 -3.92 3.87 -7.00
N GLY A 139 -2.60 3.65 -6.95
CA GLY A 139 -1.71 4.38 -6.05
C GLY A 139 -1.26 5.74 -6.62
N LYS A 140 -1.03 6.74 -5.75
CA LYS A 140 -0.73 8.14 -6.18
C LYS A 140 0.43 8.22 -7.19
N TRP A 141 1.60 7.65 -6.88
CA TRP A 141 2.75 7.75 -7.78
C TRP A 141 2.54 6.95 -9.06
N THR A 142 1.77 5.87 -9.00
CA THR A 142 1.33 5.14 -10.19
C THR A 142 0.61 6.10 -11.14
N GLU A 143 -0.36 6.88 -10.67
CA GLU A 143 -1.12 7.78 -11.55
C GLU A 143 -0.27 8.94 -12.09
N GLU A 144 0.72 9.43 -11.34
CA GLU A 144 1.72 10.38 -11.86
C GLU A 144 2.65 9.78 -12.92
N ASP A 145 3.14 8.56 -12.72
CA ASP A 145 3.96 7.85 -13.71
C ASP A 145 3.14 7.46 -14.95
N GLN A 146 1.84 7.18 -14.80
CA GLN A 146 0.90 6.97 -15.91
C GLN A 146 0.74 8.24 -16.76
N ILE A 147 0.71 9.44 -16.16
CA ILE A 147 0.71 10.72 -16.89
C ILE A 147 1.99 10.86 -17.72
N ARG A 148 3.17 10.69 -17.09
CA ARG A 148 4.49 10.77 -17.76
C ARG A 148 4.63 9.75 -18.89
N ALA A 149 4.07 8.56 -18.73
CA ALA A 149 4.05 7.54 -19.77
C ALA A 149 3.18 7.92 -20.96
N ASN A 150 2.04 8.59 -20.76
CA ASN A 150 1.07 8.86 -21.81
C ASN A 150 1.63 9.77 -22.92
N ASP A 151 2.42 10.78 -22.56
CA ASP A 151 3.16 11.66 -23.50
C ASP A 151 4.05 10.85 -24.46
N SER A 152 4.68 9.78 -23.97
CA SER A 152 5.56 8.90 -24.76
C SER A 152 4.79 7.83 -25.57
N ILE A 153 3.56 7.51 -25.17
CA ILE A 153 2.70 6.52 -25.83
C ILE A 153 1.93 7.14 -27.01
N SER A 154 1.54 8.42 -26.90
CA SER A 154 0.69 9.11 -27.89
C SER A 154 1.27 9.16 -29.31
N ALA A 155 2.59 9.06 -29.46
CA ALA A 155 3.27 9.02 -30.76
C ALA A 155 3.13 7.70 -31.55
N ALA A 156 2.50 6.64 -30.99
CA ALA A 156 2.60 5.27 -31.51
C ALA A 156 1.29 4.63 -32.03
N PHE A 157 0.14 5.32 -32.00
CA PHE A 157 -1.19 4.69 -32.18
C PHE A 157 -2.19 5.45 -33.08
N HIS A 158 -1.90 5.57 -34.38
CA HIS A 158 -2.92 5.85 -35.41
C HIS A 158 -3.11 4.64 -36.35
N ALA A 159 -4.12 3.79 -36.07
CA ALA A 159 -4.65 2.78 -37.02
C ALA A 159 -5.95 2.09 -36.52
N GLU A 160 -7.13 2.66 -36.82
CA GLU A 160 -8.49 2.04 -37.00
C GLU A 160 -8.98 0.84 -36.15
N ALA A 161 -10.17 0.97 -35.50
CA ALA A 161 -11.35 0.05 -35.40
C ALA A 161 -11.18 -1.51 -35.20
N ALA A 162 -12.10 -2.36 -34.71
CA ALA A 162 -13.53 -2.41 -34.29
C ALA A 162 -13.71 -3.72 -33.42
N THR A 163 -14.73 -4.08 -32.62
CA THR A 163 -15.97 -3.52 -31.99
C THR A 163 -16.51 -4.58 -30.97
N SER A 164 -17.49 -4.26 -30.10
CA SER A 164 -18.53 -5.10 -29.39
C SER A 164 -18.23 -6.53 -28.84
N SER A 165 -18.83 -7.06 -27.75
CA SER A 165 -19.71 -6.58 -26.64
C SER A 165 -19.87 -7.70 -25.56
N SER A 166 -20.39 -7.36 -24.36
CA SER A 166 -21.15 -8.20 -23.38
C SER A 166 -20.55 -9.51 -22.77
N ASP A 167 -20.89 -10.01 -21.57
CA ASP A 167 -21.50 -9.47 -20.32
C ASP A 167 -21.38 -10.50 -19.15
N VAL A 168 -21.69 -10.11 -17.88
CA VAL A 168 -22.26 -10.94 -16.76
C VAL A 168 -21.43 -12.15 -16.20
N THR A 169 -21.25 -12.45 -14.90
CA THR A 169 -21.38 -11.85 -13.53
C THR A 169 -20.41 -12.62 -12.55
N ASP A 170 -20.46 -12.39 -11.22
CA ASP A 170 -19.57 -12.99 -10.19
C ASP A 170 -20.25 -13.15 -8.78
N GLY A 171 -19.63 -13.90 -7.83
CA GLY A 171 -20.04 -14.14 -6.41
C GLY A 171 -20.12 -15.64 -6.00
N THR A 172 -20.06 -16.12 -4.73
CA THR A 172 -19.75 -15.50 -3.41
C THR A 172 -19.52 -16.55 -2.26
N THR A 173 -18.60 -16.25 -1.31
CA THR A 173 -18.52 -16.57 0.17
C THR A 173 -18.67 -17.98 0.82
N ASP A 174 -17.57 -18.50 1.43
CA ASP A 174 -17.16 -18.51 2.89
C ASP A 174 -18.07 -18.99 4.08
N PRO A 175 -17.60 -19.14 5.37
CA PRO A 175 -16.25 -19.56 5.87
C PRO A 175 -15.97 -20.73 6.92
N PRO A 176 -16.62 -20.99 8.08
CA PRO A 176 -15.90 -20.85 9.38
C PRO A 176 -15.94 -21.96 10.50
N VAL A 177 -15.12 -21.76 11.56
CA VAL A 177 -15.17 -22.26 13.01
C VAL A 177 -14.36 -23.51 13.45
N LYS A 178 -13.49 -23.39 14.51
CA LYS A 178 -13.26 -24.31 15.68
C LYS A 178 -12.03 -23.94 16.61
N ARG A 179 -12.03 -24.29 17.93
CA ARG A 179 -11.13 -23.78 19.02
C ARG A 179 -9.82 -24.63 19.20
N ARG A 180 -8.69 -24.24 19.87
CA ARG A 180 -8.42 -23.57 21.19
C ARG A 180 -7.04 -22.84 21.34
N ARG A 181 -6.91 -22.00 22.39
CA ARG A 181 -5.68 -21.47 23.07
C ARG A 181 -4.83 -20.35 22.40
N SER A 182 -4.97 -19.12 22.91
CA SER A 182 -3.85 -18.26 23.40
C SER A 182 -4.39 -17.05 24.19
N ALA A 183 -3.77 -16.67 25.31
CA ALA A 183 -4.10 -15.48 26.10
C ALA A 183 -2.88 -15.01 26.95
N GLU A 184 -2.81 -13.71 27.26
CA GLU A 184 -1.83 -13.07 28.16
C GLU A 184 -0.33 -13.18 27.79
N LYS A 185 -0.03 -13.39 26.50
CA LYS A 185 1.14 -12.75 25.88
C LYS A 185 0.67 -11.79 24.79
N GLY A 186 1.27 -10.60 24.74
CA GLY A 186 1.08 -9.69 23.61
C GLY A 186 1.69 -10.29 22.35
N CYS A 187 0.85 -10.75 21.43
CA CYS A 187 1.30 -11.40 20.18
C CYS A 187 2.02 -10.44 19.20
N LEU A 188 1.97 -9.14 19.47
CA LEU A 188 2.64 -8.08 18.74
C LEU A 188 3.23 -7.10 19.78
N HIS A 189 4.53 -6.83 19.69
CA HIS A 189 5.31 -6.11 20.71
C HIS A 189 5.54 -4.64 20.35
N TYR A 190 5.65 -4.33 19.06
CA TYR A 190 5.91 -3.00 18.52
C TYR A 190 5.44 -2.88 17.05
N ILE A 191 5.13 -1.65 16.61
CA ILE A 191 4.78 -1.32 15.22
C ILE A 191 5.74 -0.25 14.68
N ILE A 192 6.30 -0.51 13.49
CA ILE A 192 7.08 0.45 12.71
C ILE A 192 6.23 0.81 11.48
N SER A 193 5.89 2.09 11.32
CA SER A 193 4.95 2.55 10.28
C SER A 193 5.63 3.48 9.28
N GLN A 194 5.38 3.23 7.99
CA GLN A 194 5.65 4.16 6.88
C GLN A 194 4.42 5.02 6.53
N ASN A 195 3.29 4.82 7.20
CA ASN A 195 2.09 5.62 7.01
C ASN A 195 2.14 6.88 7.88
N CYS A 196 1.55 7.95 7.36
CA CYS A 196 1.29 9.19 8.07
C CYS A 196 -0.21 9.44 8.30
N ASP A 197 -1.05 8.41 8.18
CA ASP A 197 -2.52 8.51 8.19
C ASP A 197 -3.15 8.56 9.61
N GLY A 198 -2.33 8.49 10.67
CA GLY A 198 -2.74 8.48 12.07
C GLY A 198 -3.60 7.29 12.50
N LEU A 199 -3.86 6.33 11.60
CA LEU A 199 -4.85 5.28 11.84
C LEU A 199 -4.41 4.30 12.94
N HIS A 200 -3.10 4.13 13.15
CA HIS A 200 -2.56 3.34 14.27
C HIS A 200 -2.95 3.96 15.62
N LEU A 201 -2.63 5.23 15.86
CA LEU A 201 -2.99 5.94 17.08
C LEU A 201 -4.52 6.00 17.27
N LEU A 202 -5.28 6.31 16.20
CA LEU A 202 -6.75 6.34 16.24
C LEU A 202 -7.40 4.98 16.52
N SER A 203 -6.73 3.87 16.15
CA SER A 203 -7.17 2.51 16.49
C SER A 203 -6.89 2.12 17.95
N GLY A 204 -6.13 2.94 18.69
CA GLY A 204 -5.76 2.70 20.08
C GLY A 204 -4.40 2.00 20.28
N VAL A 205 -3.51 2.03 19.28
CA VAL A 205 -2.11 1.61 19.47
C VAL A 205 -1.42 2.60 20.42
N PRO A 206 -0.78 2.15 21.52
CA PRO A 206 -0.03 3.03 22.41
C PRO A 206 1.16 3.71 21.70
N SER A 207 1.42 4.98 21.98
CA SER A 207 2.50 5.73 21.31
C SER A 207 3.93 5.35 21.77
N ASP A 208 4.05 4.64 22.89
CA ASP A 208 5.28 3.95 23.32
C ASP A 208 5.51 2.61 22.57
N LYS A 209 4.50 2.15 21.80
CA LYS A 209 4.51 0.91 21.00
C LYS A 209 4.64 1.16 19.50
N LEU A 210 4.88 2.42 19.08
CA LEU A 210 4.78 2.87 17.70
C LEU A 210 5.93 3.81 17.31
N SER A 211 6.50 3.56 16.12
CA SER A 211 7.39 4.48 15.40
C SER A 211 6.80 4.82 14.03
N GLU A 212 6.16 5.98 13.91
CA GLU A 212 5.72 6.56 12.63
C GLU A 212 6.88 7.31 11.96
N LEU A 213 7.56 6.62 11.05
CA LEU A 213 8.81 7.07 10.45
C LEU A 213 8.65 8.31 9.56
N HIS A 214 7.47 8.48 8.96
CA HIS A 214 7.16 9.57 8.01
C HIS A 214 6.26 10.67 8.62
N GLY A 215 6.10 10.69 9.96
CA GLY A 215 5.20 11.59 10.67
C GLY A 215 3.76 11.12 10.73
N ASP A 216 2.87 11.97 11.26
CA ASP A 216 1.42 11.78 11.33
C ASP A 216 0.73 13.11 10.98
N VAL A 217 -0.28 13.08 10.10
CA VAL A 217 -1.11 14.24 9.72
C VAL A 217 -1.93 14.83 10.87
N PHE A 218 -2.01 14.15 12.01
CA PHE A 218 -2.62 14.67 13.24
C PHE A 218 -1.59 15.18 14.29
N VAL A 219 -0.28 15.08 14.04
CA VAL A 219 0.75 15.47 15.02
C VAL A 219 1.62 16.62 14.53
N GLU A 220 1.64 17.70 15.32
CA GLU A 220 2.53 18.84 15.15
C GLU A 220 3.55 18.96 16.30
N LYS A 221 4.71 19.55 16.03
CA LYS A 221 5.81 19.75 16.99
C LYS A 221 6.29 21.20 16.99
N CYS A 222 6.70 21.72 18.14
CA CYS A 222 7.26 23.07 18.19
C CYS A 222 8.70 23.11 17.66
N GLU A 223 8.98 24.02 16.73
CA GLU A 223 10.32 24.24 16.15
C GLU A 223 11.38 24.66 17.19
N THR A 224 10.95 25.23 18.32
CA THR A 224 11.84 25.82 19.35
C THR A 224 12.07 24.89 20.55
N CYS A 225 11.04 24.17 21.02
CA CYS A 225 11.14 23.32 22.22
C CYS A 225 10.88 21.82 21.98
N GLY A 226 10.66 21.39 20.73
CA GLY A 226 10.42 19.99 20.37
C GLY A 226 9.10 19.37 20.86
N LYS A 227 8.38 20.02 21.80
CA LYS A 227 7.12 19.50 22.36
C LYS A 227 6.11 19.20 21.24
N ARG A 228 5.61 17.96 21.23
CA ARG A 228 4.60 17.45 20.31
C ARG A 228 3.19 17.70 20.85
N TYR A 229 2.25 17.86 19.92
CA TYR A 229 0.83 18.04 20.15
C TYR A 229 0.08 17.12 19.18
N SER A 230 -0.67 16.15 19.73
CA SER A 230 -1.66 15.40 18.95
C SER A 230 -2.91 16.26 18.82
N ARG A 231 -3.47 16.30 17.61
CA ARG A 231 -4.75 16.95 17.29
C ARG A 231 -5.79 15.90 16.95
N ASP A 232 -7.03 16.36 16.95
CA ASP A 232 -8.21 15.69 16.42
C ASP A 232 -8.46 16.08 14.95
N TYR A 233 -7.96 17.24 14.51
CA TYR A 233 -7.96 17.73 13.12
C TYR A 233 -6.60 17.58 12.41
N TYR A 234 -6.58 17.61 11.08
CA TYR A 234 -5.34 17.58 10.28
C TYR A 234 -4.48 18.82 10.52
N VAL A 235 -3.18 18.64 10.78
CA VAL A 235 -2.28 19.74 11.15
C VAL A 235 -1.72 20.55 9.99
N LEU A 236 -1.79 20.03 8.77
CA LEU A 236 -1.13 20.58 7.57
C LEU A 236 -1.62 21.99 7.19
N ASP A 237 -0.72 22.76 6.55
CA ASP A 237 -1.06 23.98 5.82
C ASP A 237 -0.70 23.81 4.33
N ASP A 238 -1.70 23.31 3.59
CA ASP A 238 -1.59 23.09 2.15
C ASP A 238 -1.32 24.38 1.39
N VAL A 239 -1.79 25.55 1.86
CA VAL A 239 -1.60 26.84 1.19
C VAL A 239 -0.13 27.28 1.25
N SER A 240 0.53 27.07 2.40
CA SER A 240 1.96 27.33 2.54
C SER A 240 2.83 26.37 1.72
N SER A 241 2.40 25.12 1.56
CA SER A 241 3.12 24.12 0.76
C SER A 241 2.93 24.33 -0.75
N GLN A 242 1.69 24.48 -1.21
CA GLN A 242 1.35 24.74 -2.62
C GLN A 242 2.03 26.01 -3.14
N TYR A 243 2.09 27.08 -2.34
CA TYR A 243 2.86 28.29 -2.66
C TYR A 243 4.32 28.00 -3.05
N TYR A 244 4.98 27.10 -2.33
CA TYR A 244 6.38 26.75 -2.59
C TYR A 244 6.55 25.70 -3.68
N GLU A 245 5.57 24.81 -3.86
CA GLU A 245 5.53 23.83 -4.94
C GLU A 245 5.31 24.48 -6.32
N GLU A 246 4.33 25.37 -6.46
CA GLU A 246 4.09 26.11 -7.71
C GLU A 246 5.30 26.95 -8.13
N LEU A 247 5.96 27.61 -7.16
CA LEU A 247 7.22 28.32 -7.41
C LEU A 247 8.38 27.40 -7.81
N ALA A 248 8.39 26.14 -7.40
CA ALA A 248 9.39 25.16 -7.81
C ALA A 248 9.12 24.62 -9.22
N ASN A 249 7.86 24.27 -9.51
CA ASN A 249 7.43 23.59 -10.73
C ASN A 249 7.24 24.57 -11.91
N TYR A 250 6.59 25.71 -11.66
CA TYR A 250 6.16 26.67 -12.68
C TYR A 250 6.88 28.01 -12.63
N LYS A 251 7.70 28.26 -11.59
CA LYS A 251 8.44 29.52 -11.33
C LYS A 251 7.56 30.76 -11.11
N HIS A 252 6.25 30.56 -10.97
CA HIS A 252 5.25 31.56 -10.61
C HIS A 252 4.16 30.90 -9.77
N THR A 253 3.36 31.71 -9.07
CA THR A 253 2.17 31.30 -8.31
C THR A 253 1.28 32.52 -8.13
N ASP A 254 -0.03 32.34 -8.19
CA ASP A 254 -1.00 33.37 -7.82
C ASP A 254 -1.31 33.35 -6.30
N ILE A 255 -0.80 32.36 -5.57
CA ILE A 255 -0.97 32.23 -4.13
C ILE A 255 -0.18 33.32 -3.42
N LYS A 256 -0.86 34.11 -2.61
CA LYS A 256 -0.22 35.11 -1.75
C LYS A 256 0.45 34.42 -0.56
N LYS A 257 1.79 34.44 -0.51
CA LYS A 257 2.59 33.84 0.56
C LYS A 257 2.01 34.08 1.97
N PRO A 258 1.67 33.04 2.75
CA PRO A 258 1.28 33.18 4.14
C PRO A 258 2.41 33.75 5.02
N LYS A 259 2.07 34.51 6.07
CA LYS A 259 3.05 35.24 6.89
C LYS A 259 4.03 34.34 7.63
N HIS A 260 3.54 33.19 8.11
CA HIS A 260 4.31 32.21 8.86
C HIS A 260 5.16 31.30 7.97
N ALA A 261 4.80 31.15 6.68
CA ALA A 261 5.41 30.20 5.76
C ALA A 261 6.93 30.41 5.63
N VAL A 262 7.70 29.33 5.81
CA VAL A 262 9.17 29.33 5.69
C VAL A 262 9.57 28.12 4.85
N LYS A 263 10.41 28.37 3.84
CA LYS A 263 10.90 27.30 2.97
C LYS A 263 11.87 26.40 3.74
N CYS A 264 11.54 25.11 3.84
CA CYS A 264 12.47 24.08 4.28
C CYS A 264 13.68 24.05 3.35
N SER A 265 14.89 23.89 3.89
CA SER A 265 16.12 23.77 3.11
C SER A 265 16.32 22.38 2.47
N LEU A 266 15.52 21.39 2.87
CA LEU A 266 15.64 19.99 2.47
C LEU A 266 14.64 19.63 1.36
N CYS A 267 13.36 19.42 1.68
CA CYS A 267 12.32 19.19 0.67
C CYS A 267 11.99 20.43 -0.19
N GLY A 268 12.06 21.62 0.39
CA GLY A 268 11.66 22.87 -0.26
C GLY A 268 10.20 23.30 -0.06
N LEU A 269 9.40 22.59 0.74
CA LEU A 269 8.03 22.98 1.11
C LEU A 269 8.03 23.82 2.42
N SER A 270 6.88 23.99 3.10
CA SER A 270 6.78 24.74 4.36
C SER A 270 5.96 23.99 5.40
N HIS A 271 6.64 23.40 6.38
CA HIS A 271 5.99 22.61 7.45
C HIS A 271 5.26 23.45 8.51
N ARG A 272 5.39 24.78 8.52
CA ARG A 272 4.79 25.62 9.56
C ARG A 272 3.27 25.64 9.43
N THR A 273 2.57 25.16 10.45
CA THR A 273 1.12 24.96 10.47
C THR A 273 0.28 26.22 10.71
N GLY A 274 0.94 27.38 10.77
CA GLY A 274 0.36 28.67 11.16
C GLY A 274 0.06 28.82 12.66
N ARG A 275 0.13 27.74 13.44
CA ARG A 275 -0.11 27.75 14.89
C ARG A 275 1.16 28.03 15.70
N MET A 276 0.97 28.43 16.95
CA MET A 276 2.03 28.76 17.91
C MET A 276 2.05 27.76 19.06
N CYS A 277 3.21 27.54 19.67
CA CYS A 277 3.38 26.65 20.81
C CYS A 277 2.53 27.08 22.01
N GLU A 278 1.80 26.13 22.61
CA GLU A 278 0.90 26.37 23.75
C GLU A 278 1.65 26.71 25.04
N GLU A 279 2.92 26.29 25.13
CA GLU A 279 3.85 26.76 26.16
C GLU A 279 4.11 28.26 25.97
N LYS A 280 3.38 29.09 26.73
CA LYS A 280 3.39 30.56 26.61
C LYS A 280 4.76 31.23 26.74
N ALA A 281 5.73 30.55 27.34
CA ALA A 281 7.12 31.03 27.45
C ALA A 281 8.00 30.66 26.24
N CYS A 282 7.55 29.75 25.37
CA CYS A 282 8.31 29.25 24.22
C CYS A 282 8.17 30.13 22.98
N CYS A 283 6.93 30.55 22.64
CA CYS A 283 6.61 31.42 21.50
C CYS A 283 7.12 30.95 20.12
N GLY A 284 7.56 29.70 19.97
CA GLY A 284 7.92 29.10 18.67
C GLY A 284 6.70 28.72 17.83
N TYR A 285 6.86 28.65 16.50
CA TYR A 285 5.83 28.09 15.63
C TYR A 285 5.68 26.57 15.84
N LEU A 286 4.51 26.05 15.47
CA LEU A 286 4.28 24.63 15.31
C LEU A 286 4.53 24.21 13.86
N MET A 287 5.13 23.04 13.71
CA MET A 287 5.52 22.38 12.47
C MET A 287 4.74 21.08 12.36
N ASP A 288 4.29 20.67 11.19
CA ASP A 288 3.87 19.29 10.98
C ASP A 288 5.04 18.31 11.22
N THR A 289 4.72 17.03 11.29
CA THR A 289 5.72 15.96 11.40
C THR A 289 5.98 15.25 10.08
N ILE A 290 5.35 15.68 8.98
CA ILE A 290 5.35 14.96 7.71
C ILE A 290 6.70 15.05 7.02
N ILE A 291 7.27 13.89 6.72
CA ILE A 291 8.53 13.77 5.98
C ILE A 291 8.23 13.76 4.49
N ASN A 292 8.68 14.81 3.78
CA ASN A 292 8.61 14.87 2.32
C ASN A 292 9.89 14.32 1.70
N PHE A 293 9.92 14.19 0.36
CA PHE A 293 11.15 13.81 -0.33
C PHE A 293 12.29 14.78 -0.01
N ARG A 294 13.46 14.21 0.33
CA ARG A 294 14.70 14.88 0.79
C ARG A 294 14.70 15.36 2.24
N ASP A 295 13.58 15.34 2.97
CA ASP A 295 13.61 15.54 4.41
C ASP A 295 14.28 14.33 5.10
N ASN A 296 14.89 14.56 6.26
CA ASN A 296 15.46 13.50 7.07
C ASN A 296 14.38 12.87 7.96
N LEU A 297 14.46 11.55 8.19
CA LEU A 297 13.66 10.91 9.24
C LEU A 297 14.08 11.46 10.60
N GLU A 298 13.18 11.49 11.58
CA GLU A 298 13.51 11.92 12.93
C GLU A 298 14.32 10.84 13.64
N GLU A 299 15.60 11.09 13.92
CA GLU A 299 16.52 10.07 14.47
C GLU A 299 16.01 9.47 15.79
N GLU A 300 15.31 10.21 16.66
CA GLU A 300 14.69 9.65 17.89
C GLU A 300 13.56 8.63 17.61
N ILE A 301 12.87 8.73 16.46
CA ILE A 301 11.85 7.76 16.05
C ILE A 301 12.53 6.58 15.34
N LEU A 302 13.56 6.88 14.53
CA LEU A 302 14.32 5.91 13.77
C LEU A 302 15.19 5.03 14.68
N ASP A 303 15.84 5.56 15.72
CA ASP A 303 16.63 4.80 16.70
C ASP A 303 15.77 3.87 17.53
N ARG A 304 14.55 4.29 17.92
CA ARG A 304 13.58 3.37 18.54
C ARG A 304 13.20 2.24 17.57
N ALA A 305 12.95 2.56 16.30
CA ALA A 305 12.64 1.55 15.28
C ALA A 305 13.83 0.61 15.00
N ARG A 306 15.08 1.12 14.97
CA ARG A 306 16.33 0.36 14.87
C ARG A 306 16.50 -0.59 16.07
N ALA A 307 16.22 -0.12 17.28
CA ALA A 307 16.35 -0.90 18.51
C ALA A 307 15.30 -2.03 18.60
N GLU A 308 14.04 -1.75 18.23
CA GLU A 308 12.97 -2.73 18.21
C GLU A 308 13.17 -3.78 17.10
N ALA A 309 13.56 -3.36 15.89
CA ALA A 309 13.98 -4.27 14.82
C ALA A 309 15.14 -5.16 15.25
N GLY A 310 16.21 -4.57 15.82
CA GLY A 310 17.42 -5.27 16.27
C GLY A 310 17.23 -6.22 17.46
N GLN A 311 16.05 -6.23 18.10
CA GLN A 311 15.64 -7.15 19.17
C GLN A 311 14.59 -8.17 18.72
N SER A 312 13.90 -7.93 17.61
CA SER A 312 12.83 -8.81 17.12
C SER A 312 13.32 -10.22 16.77
N ASP A 313 12.45 -11.22 16.93
CA ASP A 313 12.64 -12.59 16.43
C ASP A 313 11.59 -13.03 15.39
N LEU A 314 10.66 -12.13 15.04
CA LEU A 314 9.67 -12.26 13.97
C LEU A 314 9.29 -10.86 13.45
N ILE A 315 9.32 -10.67 12.14
CA ILE A 315 8.91 -9.41 11.48
C ILE A 315 7.75 -9.68 10.53
N LEU A 316 6.65 -8.94 10.69
CA LEU A 316 5.48 -8.97 9.81
C LEU A 316 5.43 -7.71 8.93
N CYS A 317 5.93 -7.79 7.69
CA CYS A 317 5.81 -6.72 6.70
C CYS A 317 4.44 -6.75 6.02
N LEU A 318 3.68 -5.66 6.11
CA LEU A 318 2.27 -5.58 5.74
C LEU A 318 2.00 -4.35 4.86
N GLY A 319 1.54 -4.55 3.63
CA GLY A 319 1.10 -3.46 2.75
C GLY A 319 2.22 -2.50 2.30
N THR A 320 3.47 -2.94 2.29
CA THR A 320 4.63 -2.15 1.82
C THR A 320 5.40 -2.90 0.73
N THR A 321 5.99 -2.14 -0.19
CA THR A 321 6.90 -2.66 -1.24
C THR A 321 8.35 -2.77 -0.76
N LEU A 322 8.67 -2.26 0.44
CA LEU A 322 10.03 -2.23 1.01
C LEU A 322 11.06 -1.54 0.09
N THR A 323 10.65 -0.46 -0.57
CA THR A 323 11.46 0.30 -1.56
C THR A 323 12.08 1.60 -1.04
N VAL A 324 11.67 2.10 0.14
CA VAL A 324 12.10 3.40 0.68
C VAL A 324 13.10 3.20 1.81
N THR A 325 14.37 3.54 1.58
CA THR A 325 15.45 3.52 2.57
C THR A 325 15.49 4.85 3.35
N PRO A 326 15.97 4.88 4.61
CA PRO A 326 16.48 3.76 5.41
C PRO A 326 15.36 2.89 6.04
N ALA A 327 14.10 3.27 5.91
CA ALA A 327 12.98 2.57 6.54
C ALA A 327 12.90 1.08 6.14
N ALA A 328 13.09 0.76 4.87
CA ALA A 328 13.11 -0.62 4.36
C ALA A 328 14.30 -1.46 4.82
N ASP A 329 15.40 -0.83 5.26
CA ASP A 329 16.61 -1.52 5.74
C ASP A 329 16.47 -1.99 7.19
N LEU A 330 15.52 -1.42 7.95
CA LEU A 330 15.17 -1.88 9.30
C LEU A 330 14.78 -3.36 9.33
N VAL A 331 14.21 -3.88 8.23
CA VAL A 331 13.84 -5.29 8.07
C VAL A 331 15.06 -6.22 8.07
N ASP A 332 16.23 -5.73 7.64
CA ASP A 332 17.49 -6.50 7.58
C ASP A 332 18.34 -6.34 8.86
N MET A 333 18.02 -5.40 9.75
CA MET A 333 18.84 -5.06 10.94
C MET A 333 18.83 -6.11 12.06
N ALA A 334 17.95 -7.09 11.97
CA ALA A 334 17.64 -8.01 13.06
C ALA A 334 18.62 -9.20 13.14
N LYS A 335 18.80 -9.77 14.33
CA LYS A 335 20.00 -10.56 14.68
C LYS A 335 19.93 -12.03 14.26
N GLY A 336 19.86 -12.27 12.95
CA GLY A 336 20.06 -13.58 12.32
C GLY A 336 19.06 -13.89 11.22
N LYS A 337 18.98 -15.17 10.81
CA LYS A 337 17.97 -15.66 9.85
C LYS A 337 16.61 -15.89 10.53
N GLN A 338 16.08 -14.86 11.16
CA GLN A 338 14.75 -14.89 11.76
C GLN A 338 13.65 -14.92 10.69
N PRO A 339 12.46 -15.44 11.03
CA PRO A 339 11.28 -15.36 10.18
C PRO A 339 10.90 -13.93 9.76
N LEU A 340 11.09 -13.63 8.47
CA LEU A 340 10.42 -12.54 7.80
C LEU A 340 9.12 -13.05 7.17
N VAL A 341 8.00 -12.38 7.45
CA VAL A 341 6.70 -12.59 6.82
C VAL A 341 6.38 -11.36 5.97
N ILE A 342 5.97 -11.55 4.72
CA ILE A 342 5.53 -10.46 3.84
C ILE A 342 4.10 -10.75 3.35
N CYS A 343 3.18 -9.82 3.59
CA CYS A 343 1.87 -9.77 2.95
C CYS A 343 1.73 -8.44 2.20
N ASN A 344 1.68 -8.51 0.88
CA ASN A 344 1.51 -7.35 0.01
C ASN A 344 0.82 -7.79 -1.30
N ARG A 345 0.18 -6.88 -2.04
CA ARG A 345 -0.35 -7.23 -3.38
C ARG A 345 0.74 -7.26 -4.46
N GLN A 346 1.76 -6.41 -4.35
CA GLN A 346 2.84 -6.30 -5.34
C GLN A 346 4.10 -7.04 -4.88
N GLU A 347 4.99 -7.35 -5.82
CA GLU A 347 6.34 -7.86 -5.52
C GLU A 347 7.12 -6.89 -4.61
N THR A 348 8.05 -7.41 -3.81
CA THR A 348 8.89 -6.59 -2.89
C THR A 348 10.37 -6.96 -2.99
N GLU A 349 11.27 -5.99 -2.76
CA GLU A 349 12.72 -6.19 -2.87
C GLU A 349 13.26 -7.28 -1.91
N LYS A 350 12.58 -7.54 -0.80
CA LYS A 350 12.99 -8.48 0.25
C LYS A 350 12.37 -9.88 0.12
N GLU A 351 11.59 -10.18 -0.91
CA GLU A 351 10.87 -11.48 -1.03
C GLU A 351 11.74 -12.72 -0.87
N LYS A 352 12.98 -12.69 -1.39
CA LYS A 352 13.91 -13.83 -1.30
C LYS A 352 14.41 -14.13 0.12
N ALA A 353 14.19 -13.20 1.06
CA ALA A 353 14.47 -13.38 2.48
C ALA A 353 13.22 -13.81 3.28
N ALA A 354 12.02 -13.73 2.69
CA ALA A 354 10.78 -14.08 3.37
C ALA A 354 10.70 -15.60 3.65
N LYS A 355 10.43 -15.96 4.91
CA LYS A 355 10.06 -17.33 5.31
C LYS A 355 8.63 -17.66 4.90
N VAL A 356 7.75 -16.66 4.89
CA VAL A 356 6.38 -16.73 4.37
C VAL A 356 6.12 -15.48 3.54
N ARG A 357 5.69 -15.65 2.29
CA ARG A 357 5.26 -14.57 1.39
C ARG A 357 3.83 -14.88 0.94
N VAL A 358 2.94 -13.90 1.11
CA VAL A 358 1.53 -13.96 0.71
C VAL A 358 1.26 -12.81 -0.24
N PHE A 359 0.75 -13.13 -1.43
CA PHE A 359 0.20 -12.12 -2.33
C PHE A 359 -1.29 -11.92 -2.01
N GLY A 360 -1.69 -10.69 -1.68
CA GLY A 360 -3.11 -10.34 -1.51
C GLY A 360 -3.41 -9.29 -0.42
N ASP A 361 -4.66 -9.30 0.04
CA ASP A 361 -5.20 -8.30 0.98
C ASP A 361 -4.76 -8.56 2.42
N CYS A 362 -4.12 -7.57 3.04
CA CYS A 362 -3.66 -7.64 4.44
C CYS A 362 -4.83 -7.96 5.40
N ASP A 363 -5.99 -7.35 5.24
CA ASP A 363 -7.18 -7.62 6.06
C ASP A 363 -7.59 -9.10 6.05
N LYS A 364 -7.63 -9.72 4.86
CA LYS A 364 -8.03 -11.13 4.72
C LYS A 364 -7.00 -12.03 5.37
N PHE A 365 -5.72 -11.80 5.08
CA PHE A 365 -4.62 -12.57 5.66
C PHE A 365 -4.54 -12.44 7.18
N LEU A 366 -4.54 -11.21 7.72
CA LEU A 366 -4.51 -10.94 9.16
C LEU A 366 -5.75 -11.49 9.86
N LYS A 367 -6.94 -11.38 9.26
CA LYS A 367 -8.17 -12.00 9.78
C LYS A 367 -8.03 -13.52 9.88
N LEU A 368 -7.39 -14.19 8.91
CA LEU A 368 -7.10 -15.62 8.98
C LEU A 368 -6.02 -15.95 10.03
N VAL A 369 -4.96 -15.15 10.15
CA VAL A 369 -3.95 -15.31 11.23
C VAL A 369 -4.60 -15.17 12.61
N ILE A 370 -5.44 -14.15 12.82
CA ILE A 370 -6.21 -13.95 14.07
C ILE A 370 -7.20 -15.11 14.28
N ARG A 371 -7.85 -15.61 13.21
CA ARG A 371 -8.70 -16.82 13.26
C ARG A 371 -7.93 -18.08 13.65
N HIS A 372 -6.64 -18.19 13.38
CA HIS A 372 -5.83 -19.36 13.80
C HIS A 372 -5.19 -19.17 15.17
N LEU A 373 -4.79 -17.95 15.54
CA LEU A 373 -4.36 -17.59 16.89
C LEU A 373 -5.50 -17.76 17.90
N LEU A 374 -6.69 -17.27 17.53
CA LEU A 374 -7.93 -17.37 18.30
C LEU A 374 -8.82 -18.59 17.84
N PRO A 375 -9.87 -19.05 18.59
CA PRO A 375 -10.38 -20.46 18.37
C PRO A 375 -11.82 -20.88 17.63
N ASP A 376 -13.10 -21.44 17.85
CA ASP A 376 -14.38 -21.81 18.70
C ASP A 376 -15.32 -20.82 19.49
N TYR A 377 -15.34 -20.72 20.85
CA TYR A 377 -16.11 -19.77 21.71
C TYR A 377 -15.52 -18.34 22.00
N GLU A 378 -14.20 -18.06 22.27
CA GLU A 378 -13.51 -16.71 22.14
C GLU A 378 -13.70 -15.89 20.80
N TRP A 379 -12.79 -15.87 19.76
CA TRP A 379 -12.96 -15.18 18.41
C TRP A 379 -14.36 -15.01 17.77
N LYS A 380 -15.37 -15.82 18.06
CA LYS A 380 -16.76 -15.52 17.64
C LYS A 380 -17.25 -14.22 18.27
N GLU A 381 -16.82 -13.94 19.49
CA GLU A 381 -16.95 -12.66 20.19
C GLU A 381 -16.20 -11.54 19.45
N TRP A 382 -14.94 -11.79 19.03
CA TRP A 382 -14.13 -10.82 18.28
C TRP A 382 -14.71 -10.50 16.89
N GLU A 383 -15.10 -11.49 16.09
CA GLU A 383 -15.73 -11.27 14.79
C GLU A 383 -17.19 -10.78 14.94
N GLY A 384 -17.91 -11.24 15.97
CA GLY A 384 -19.29 -10.80 16.24
C GLY A 384 -19.38 -9.33 16.66
N SER A 385 -18.46 -8.86 17.51
CA SER A 385 -18.31 -7.43 17.85
C SER A 385 -17.53 -6.62 16.80
N ARG A 386 -17.26 -7.18 15.62
CA ARG A 386 -16.53 -6.46 14.55
C ARG A 386 -17.28 -5.22 14.10
N GLN A 387 -18.60 -5.30 13.92
CA GLN A 387 -19.41 -4.16 13.50
C GLN A 387 -19.35 -3.01 14.51
N GLU A 388 -19.56 -3.32 15.80
CA GLU A 388 -19.44 -2.36 16.91
C GLU A 388 -18.05 -1.70 16.96
N ARG A 389 -16.96 -2.47 16.78
CA ARG A 389 -15.61 -1.90 16.70
C ARG A 389 -15.42 -0.99 15.49
N MET A 390 -15.95 -1.36 14.32
CA MET A 390 -15.88 -0.52 13.11
C MET A 390 -16.67 0.77 13.29
N GLU A 391 -17.86 0.72 13.89
CA GLU A 391 -18.70 1.89 14.19
C GLU A 391 -18.02 2.81 15.21
N LYS A 392 -17.48 2.27 16.31
CA LYS A 392 -16.72 3.03 17.30
C LYS A 392 -15.49 3.71 16.67
N TYR A 393 -14.71 2.98 15.86
CA TYR A 393 -13.56 3.51 15.14
C TYR A 393 -13.96 4.60 14.12
N GLN A 394 -15.09 4.41 13.42
CA GLN A 394 -15.60 5.43 12.50
C GLN A 394 -16.10 6.67 13.24
N GLN A 395 -16.73 6.53 14.42
CA GLN A 395 -17.08 7.66 15.30
C GLN A 395 -15.84 8.41 15.77
N GLN A 396 -14.77 7.70 16.16
CA GLN A 396 -13.49 8.33 16.53
C GLN A 396 -12.89 9.12 15.35
N ARG A 397 -12.92 8.58 14.12
CA ARG A 397 -12.49 9.29 12.91
C ARG A 397 -13.38 10.51 12.58
N THR A 398 -14.70 10.41 12.74
CA THR A 398 -15.61 11.52 12.38
C THR A 398 -15.69 12.61 13.44
N MET A 399 -15.47 12.31 14.72
CA MET A 399 -15.41 13.34 15.77
C MET A 399 -14.26 14.32 15.52
N GLY A 400 -13.06 13.83 15.17
CA GLY A 400 -11.95 14.70 14.80
C GLY A 400 -12.18 15.52 13.52
N ALA A 401 -12.92 14.95 12.56
CA ALA A 401 -13.35 15.67 11.37
C ALA A 401 -14.49 16.68 11.60
N SER A 402 -15.09 16.74 12.81
CA SER A 402 -16.29 17.57 13.10
C SER A 402 -15.98 18.99 13.60
N HIS A 403 -14.73 19.43 13.48
CA HIS A 403 -14.26 20.79 13.81
C HIS A 403 -13.67 21.49 12.57
N GLN A 404 -14.44 21.48 11.47
CA GLN A 404 -14.24 22.29 10.26
C GLN A 404 -15.11 23.56 10.30
#